data_AF-A0A3M1MJ80-F1
#
_entry.id   AF-A0A3M1MJ80-F1
#
_cell.length_a   1.000
_cell.length_b   1.000
_cell.length_c   1.000
_cell.angle_alpha   90.00
_cell.angle_beta   90.00
_cell.angle_gamma   90.00
#
_symmetry.space_group_name_H-M   'P 1'
#
loop_
_entity.id
_entity.type
_entity.pdbx_description
1 polymer ?
#
loop_
_entity_poly.entity_id
_entity_poly.type
_entity_poly.pdbx_seq_one_letter_code
_entity_poly.pdbx_strand_id
1 'polypeptide(L)'
;MDAKYLIDRPRPGAENMALDQHMLELAVQHESIYLRVYQWSAPTVSLGYFQKYSELLANDALRSLAAVRRATGGGAIVHHYDWTYAIAIPDRVWHDALGANQAVYELVHDQIVRMLVQMGVPAVKWQSTANVDSSSAASIASENGGQACGAAVDDVAAGRADTRADCQSVCPFLCFLRRSPGDIVHGSAKLMGSAQRRIRGGLLQHGSLLLRRSPFARELAGVWDLRPGRHTGHAAGDLRRGGCDSPPTESAWERWAASIGPAMVQAICTGTARALNVNWQPLNDPLPCSPELVQRFESACWNEKR
;
A
#
# COMPACT_ATOMS: atom_id res chain seq x y z
N MET A 1 8.34 -22.22 -13.36
CA MET A 1 7.00 -21.74 -13.01
C MET A 1 6.66 -20.54 -13.88
N ASP A 2 5.41 -20.46 -14.33
CA ASP A 2 4.93 -19.35 -15.16
C ASP A 2 4.70 -18.11 -14.26
N ALA A 3 5.21 -16.96 -14.69
CA ALA A 3 5.11 -15.70 -13.96
C ALA A 3 4.86 -14.55 -14.92
N LYS A 4 3.78 -13.81 -14.70
CA LYS A 4 3.26 -12.82 -15.63
C LYS A 4 3.09 -11.47 -14.98
N TYR A 5 3.47 -10.39 -15.66
CA TYR A 5 3.28 -9.04 -15.16
C TYR A 5 2.47 -8.15 -16.11
N LEU A 6 1.72 -7.20 -15.56
CA LEU A 6 0.92 -6.22 -16.30
C LEU A 6 1.03 -4.84 -15.66
N ILE A 7 1.28 -3.81 -16.46
CA ILE A 7 0.99 -2.42 -16.11
C ILE A 7 -0.40 -2.13 -16.64
N ASP A 8 -1.41 -2.17 -15.77
CA ASP A 8 -2.81 -2.07 -16.16
C ASP A 8 -3.27 -0.61 -16.24
N ARG A 9 -4.29 -0.38 -17.07
CA ARG A 9 -4.91 0.93 -17.19
C ARG A 9 -5.64 1.33 -15.90
N PRO A 10 -5.82 2.64 -15.65
CA PRO A 10 -6.64 3.09 -14.53
C PRO A 10 -8.09 2.62 -14.64
N ARG A 11 -8.67 2.19 -13.52
CA ARG A 11 -10.05 1.67 -13.43
C ARG A 11 -10.77 2.16 -12.17
N PRO A 12 -12.11 2.06 -12.13
CA PRO A 12 -12.88 2.27 -10.91
C PRO A 12 -12.49 1.29 -9.80
N GLY A 13 -12.80 1.65 -8.56
CA GLY A 13 -12.38 0.85 -7.42
C GLY A 13 -12.92 -0.58 -7.40
N ALA A 14 -14.18 -0.78 -7.78
CA ALA A 14 -14.77 -2.11 -7.83
C ALA A 14 -14.09 -3.02 -8.85
N GLU A 15 -13.83 -2.53 -10.07
CA GLU A 15 -13.08 -3.27 -11.08
C GLU A 15 -11.66 -3.62 -10.62
N ASN A 16 -10.96 -2.68 -9.97
CA ASN A 16 -9.62 -2.94 -9.45
C ASN A 16 -9.64 -4.08 -8.41
N MET A 17 -10.58 -4.06 -7.47
CA MET A 17 -10.69 -5.10 -6.46
C MET A 17 -11.16 -6.44 -7.05
N ALA A 18 -12.03 -6.41 -8.05
CA ALA A 18 -12.45 -7.59 -8.79
C ALA A 18 -11.28 -8.24 -9.52
N LEU A 19 -10.45 -7.45 -10.21
CA LEU A 19 -9.26 -7.95 -10.90
C LEU A 19 -8.20 -8.49 -9.94
N ASP A 20 -7.94 -7.82 -8.81
CA ASP A 20 -7.02 -8.34 -7.79
C ASP A 20 -7.49 -9.68 -7.22
N GLN A 21 -8.79 -9.83 -6.96
CA GLN A 21 -9.39 -11.08 -6.49
C GLN A 21 -9.36 -12.16 -7.58
N HIS A 22 -9.68 -11.83 -8.82
CA HIS A 22 -9.64 -12.78 -9.93
C HIS A 22 -8.20 -13.24 -10.24
N MET A 23 -7.25 -12.31 -10.17
CA MET A 23 -5.82 -12.61 -10.31
C MET A 23 -5.35 -13.62 -9.25
N LEU A 24 -5.85 -13.52 -8.02
CA LEU A 24 -5.60 -14.52 -6.97
C LEU A 24 -6.20 -15.89 -7.35
N GLU A 25 -7.43 -15.93 -7.85
CA GLU A 25 -8.07 -17.18 -8.28
C GLU A 25 -7.31 -17.84 -9.45
N LEU A 26 -6.89 -17.06 -10.44
CA LEU A 26 -6.07 -17.52 -11.56
C LEU A 26 -4.70 -18.04 -11.12
N ALA A 27 -4.07 -17.38 -10.15
CA ALA A 27 -2.79 -17.83 -9.60
C ALA A 27 -2.88 -19.25 -9.03
N VAL A 28 -3.96 -19.53 -8.30
CA VAL A 28 -4.24 -20.88 -7.77
C VAL A 28 -4.60 -21.85 -8.90
N GLN A 29 -5.51 -21.45 -9.80
CA GLN A 29 -6.01 -22.33 -10.85
C GLN A 29 -4.91 -22.78 -11.82
N HIS A 30 -3.98 -21.88 -12.15
CA HIS A 30 -2.95 -22.14 -13.16
C HIS A 30 -1.59 -22.48 -12.57
N GLU A 31 -1.44 -22.44 -11.24
CA GLU A 31 -0.14 -22.56 -10.57
C GLU A 31 0.87 -21.57 -11.19
N SER A 32 0.43 -20.32 -11.35
CA SER A 32 1.19 -19.23 -11.96
C SER A 32 1.26 -18.02 -11.02
N ILE A 33 2.33 -17.24 -11.13
CA ILE A 33 2.48 -15.97 -10.41
C ILE A 33 1.98 -14.82 -11.28
N TYR A 34 1.26 -13.88 -10.70
CA TYR A 34 0.80 -12.67 -11.40
C TYR A 34 1.20 -11.42 -10.64
N LEU A 35 1.74 -10.42 -11.35
CA LEU A 35 2.01 -9.07 -10.85
C LEU A 35 1.21 -8.06 -11.67
N ARG A 36 0.45 -7.21 -11.00
CA ARG A 36 -0.30 -6.12 -11.60
C ARG A 36 0.11 -4.81 -10.95
N VAL A 37 0.39 -3.79 -11.75
CA VAL A 37 0.70 -2.42 -11.28
C VAL A 37 -0.24 -1.45 -11.99
N TYR A 38 -0.96 -0.62 -11.25
CA TYR A 38 -2.08 0.16 -11.78
C TYR A 38 -2.33 1.44 -10.98
N GLN A 39 -3.15 2.33 -11.56
CA GLN A 39 -3.68 3.52 -10.90
C GLN A 39 -5.21 3.45 -10.82
N TRP A 40 -5.81 4.43 -10.14
CA TRP A 40 -7.26 4.52 -9.97
C TRP A 40 -7.82 5.57 -10.92
N SER A 41 -8.93 5.29 -11.59
CA SER A 41 -9.50 6.20 -12.60
C SER A 41 -10.10 7.47 -11.99
N ALA A 42 -10.37 7.48 -10.69
CA ALA A 42 -10.88 8.62 -9.94
C ALA A 42 -10.47 8.52 -8.46
N PRO A 43 -10.48 9.65 -7.72
CA PRO A 43 -10.27 9.65 -6.28
C PRO A 43 -11.23 8.66 -5.57
N THR A 44 -10.67 7.67 -4.88
CA THR A 44 -11.44 6.56 -4.31
C THR A 44 -10.93 6.21 -2.93
N VAL A 45 -11.85 6.00 -1.98
CA VAL A 45 -11.53 5.44 -0.66
C VAL A 45 -11.66 3.92 -0.72
N SER A 46 -10.58 3.21 -0.42
CA SER A 46 -10.63 1.77 -0.21
C SER A 46 -10.64 1.44 1.29
N LEU A 47 -11.76 0.90 1.78
CA LEU A 47 -11.92 0.47 3.16
C LEU A 47 -11.26 -0.89 3.39
N GLY A 48 -10.60 -1.07 4.53
CA GLY A 48 -10.17 -2.39 4.95
C GLY A 48 -11.36 -3.30 5.25
N TYR A 49 -11.17 -4.61 5.14
CA TYR A 49 -12.24 -5.59 5.23
C TYR A 49 -13.11 -5.45 6.49
N PHE A 50 -12.52 -5.16 7.66
CA PHE A 50 -13.23 -5.02 8.93
C PHE A 50 -13.61 -3.58 9.30
N GLN A 51 -13.22 -2.58 8.50
CA GLN A 51 -13.46 -1.18 8.83
C GLN A 51 -14.91 -0.78 8.62
N LYS A 52 -15.50 -0.05 9.57
CA LYS A 52 -16.93 0.30 9.51
C LYS A 52 -17.19 1.34 8.43
N TYR A 53 -18.22 1.12 7.62
CA TYR A 53 -18.60 2.08 6.58
C TYR A 53 -19.11 3.40 7.19
N SER A 54 -19.73 3.35 8.37
CA SER A 54 -20.17 4.56 9.09
C SER A 54 -19.02 5.50 9.46
N GLU A 55 -17.80 5.01 9.68
CA GLU A 55 -16.63 5.84 9.94
C GLU A 55 -16.22 6.67 8.70
N LEU A 56 -16.44 6.13 7.49
CA LEU A 56 -16.27 6.89 6.26
C LEU A 56 -17.32 7.99 6.13
N LEU A 57 -18.59 7.66 6.42
CA LEU A 57 -19.69 8.63 6.35
C LEU A 57 -19.53 9.78 7.36
N ALA A 58 -18.89 9.51 8.50
CA ALA A 58 -18.55 10.52 9.50
C ALA A 58 -17.37 11.43 9.11
N ASN A 59 -16.65 11.12 8.02
CA ASN A 59 -15.52 11.92 7.56
C ASN A 59 -15.94 12.85 6.42
N ASP A 60 -16.08 14.14 6.73
CA ASP A 60 -16.54 15.18 5.79
C ASP A 60 -15.71 15.28 4.51
N ALA A 61 -14.39 15.08 4.61
CA ALA A 61 -13.48 15.18 3.46
C ALA A 61 -13.55 13.96 2.54
N LEU A 62 -14.03 12.82 3.03
CA LEU A 62 -13.98 11.53 2.34
C LEU A 62 -15.35 10.99 1.95
N ARG A 63 -16.42 11.36 2.67
CA ARG A 63 -17.77 10.79 2.48
C ARG A 63 -18.36 10.96 1.08
N SER A 64 -17.86 11.91 0.30
CA SER A 64 -18.31 12.17 -1.07
C SER A 64 -17.50 11.44 -2.14
N LEU A 65 -16.42 10.76 -1.76
CA LEU A 65 -15.59 10.01 -2.69
C LEU A 65 -16.25 8.68 -3.05
N ALA A 66 -15.89 8.15 -4.22
CA ALA A 66 -16.18 6.75 -4.53
C ALA A 66 -15.58 5.87 -3.42
N ALA A 67 -16.28 4.81 -3.03
CA ALA A 67 -15.86 3.92 -1.96
C ALA A 67 -15.91 2.46 -2.41
N VAL A 68 -14.90 1.69 -2.03
CA VAL A 68 -14.88 0.24 -2.22
C VAL A 68 -14.30 -0.44 -0.99
N ARG A 69 -14.78 -1.63 -0.65
CA ARG A 69 -14.21 -2.46 0.43
C ARG A 69 -13.27 -3.50 -0.17
N ARG A 70 -12.02 -3.49 0.31
CA ARG A 70 -11.02 -4.48 -0.09
C ARG A 70 -11.28 -5.80 0.62
N ALA A 71 -10.85 -6.90 0.00
CA ALA A 71 -10.87 -8.21 0.65
C ALA A 71 -9.77 -8.38 1.73
N THR A 72 -8.78 -7.49 1.76
CA THR A 72 -7.70 -7.46 2.77
C THR A 72 -8.05 -6.60 3.98
N GLY A 73 -7.45 -6.89 5.14
CA GLY A 73 -7.58 -6.10 6.37
C GLY A 73 -6.81 -4.76 6.34
N GLY A 74 -6.62 -4.11 7.49
CA GLY A 74 -5.94 -2.81 7.59
C GLY A 74 -6.90 -1.60 7.54
N GLY A 75 -6.35 -0.39 7.56
CA GLY A 75 -7.12 0.86 7.53
C GLY A 75 -7.52 1.31 6.12
N ALA A 76 -8.21 2.45 6.05
CA ALA A 76 -8.66 3.05 4.80
C ALA A 76 -7.49 3.68 4.03
N ILE A 77 -7.56 3.65 2.71
CA ILE A 77 -6.59 4.32 1.82
C ILE A 77 -7.37 5.28 0.92
N VAL A 78 -6.82 6.49 0.71
CA VAL A 78 -7.29 7.41 -0.32
C VAL A 78 -6.40 7.23 -1.55
N HIS A 79 -6.97 6.68 -2.61
CA HIS A 79 -6.32 6.54 -3.90
C HIS A 79 -6.60 7.79 -4.74
N HIS A 80 -5.56 8.42 -5.27
CA HIS A 80 -5.66 9.60 -6.14
C HIS A 80 -4.35 9.82 -6.91
N TYR A 81 -3.29 10.21 -6.20
CA TYR A 81 -1.94 10.34 -6.74
C TYR A 81 -1.07 9.22 -6.20
N ASP A 82 -1.42 7.98 -6.54
CA ASP A 82 -0.72 6.78 -6.12
C ASP A 82 -0.54 5.78 -7.27
N TRP A 83 0.46 4.92 -7.14
CA TRP A 83 0.55 3.66 -7.87
C TRP A 83 0.23 2.52 -6.91
N THR A 84 -0.66 1.64 -7.30
CA THR A 84 -0.99 0.42 -6.56
C THR A 84 -0.38 -0.77 -7.27
N TYR A 85 0.22 -1.70 -6.51
CA TYR A 85 0.62 -3.01 -7.02
C TYR A 85 -0.23 -4.09 -6.35
N ALA A 86 -0.38 -5.20 -7.05
CA ALA A 86 -0.92 -6.45 -6.54
C ALA A 86 -0.07 -7.60 -7.07
N ILE A 87 0.35 -8.52 -6.22
CA ILE A 87 1.03 -9.76 -6.60
C ILE A 87 0.27 -10.96 -6.02
N ALA A 88 -0.08 -11.92 -6.87
CA ALA A 88 -0.72 -13.17 -6.48
C ALA A 88 0.24 -14.34 -6.70
N ILE A 89 0.39 -15.18 -5.68
CA ILE A 89 1.35 -16.28 -5.64
C ILE A 89 0.63 -17.56 -5.13
N PRO A 90 0.75 -18.70 -5.83
CA PRO A 90 0.20 -19.97 -5.34
C PRO A 90 0.98 -20.49 -4.13
N ASP A 91 0.31 -21.30 -3.30
CA ASP A 91 0.80 -21.63 -1.96
C ASP A 91 2.10 -22.42 -1.92
N ARG A 92 2.22 -23.44 -2.77
CA ARG A 92 3.41 -24.28 -2.94
C ARG A 92 4.67 -23.45 -3.13
N VAL A 93 4.58 -22.39 -3.93
CA VAL A 93 5.72 -21.55 -4.30
C VAL A 93 6.28 -20.82 -3.11
N TRP A 94 5.42 -20.12 -2.36
CA TRP A 94 5.92 -19.29 -1.26
C TRP A 94 6.27 -20.15 -0.05
N HIS A 95 5.63 -21.31 0.14
CA HIS A 95 6.06 -22.28 1.14
C HIS A 95 7.44 -22.86 0.82
N ASP A 96 7.66 -23.34 -0.40
CA ASP A 96 8.92 -23.98 -0.82
C ASP A 96 10.06 -22.97 -0.94
N ALA A 97 9.78 -21.77 -1.46
CA ALA A 97 10.81 -20.78 -1.76
C ALA A 97 11.18 -19.89 -0.57
N LEU A 98 10.24 -19.62 0.34
CA LEU A 98 10.40 -18.53 1.31
C LEU A 98 10.17 -18.95 2.77
N GLY A 99 9.62 -20.14 3.05
CA GLY A 99 9.56 -20.77 4.38
C GLY A 99 8.75 -20.05 5.47
N ALA A 100 8.38 -18.78 5.30
CA ALA A 100 7.69 -17.96 6.29
C ALA A 100 6.65 -17.01 5.69
N ASN A 101 5.56 -16.80 6.44
CA ASN A 101 4.38 -16.02 6.02
C ASN A 101 4.70 -14.57 5.58
N GLN A 102 5.69 -13.94 6.20
CA GLN A 102 6.06 -12.53 5.98
C GLN A 102 7.06 -12.35 4.83
N ALA A 103 7.64 -13.42 4.30
CA ALA A 103 8.79 -13.31 3.41
C ALA A 103 8.44 -12.71 2.04
N VAL A 104 7.25 -12.95 1.49
CA VAL A 104 6.78 -12.26 0.26
C VAL A 104 6.64 -10.76 0.50
N TYR A 105 6.12 -10.39 1.68
CA TYR A 105 5.95 -9.00 2.09
C TYR A 105 7.28 -8.27 2.08
N GLU A 106 8.25 -8.82 2.82
CA GLU A 106 9.59 -8.25 2.93
C GLU A 106 10.30 -8.20 1.58
N LEU A 107 10.24 -9.31 0.82
CA LEU A 107 10.91 -9.44 -0.47
C LEU A 107 10.45 -8.35 -1.46
N VAL A 108 9.14 -8.14 -1.57
CA VAL A 108 8.57 -7.12 -2.47
C VAL A 108 8.94 -5.72 -1.97
N HIS A 109 8.76 -5.44 -0.68
CA HIS A 109 9.05 -4.12 -0.12
C HIS A 109 10.53 -3.76 -0.21
N ASP A 110 11.44 -4.72 -0.08
CA ASP A 110 12.87 -4.51 -0.29
C ASP A 110 13.19 -4.04 -1.71
N GLN A 111 12.49 -4.58 -2.72
CA GLN A 111 12.70 -4.13 -4.10
C GLN A 111 12.19 -2.72 -4.32
N ILE A 112 11.06 -2.37 -3.72
CA ILE A 112 10.48 -1.03 -3.84
C ILE A 112 11.34 -0.01 -3.08
N VAL A 113 11.89 -0.36 -1.91
CA VAL A 113 12.88 0.46 -1.22
C VAL A 113 14.10 0.73 -2.12
N ARG A 114 14.68 -0.31 -2.73
CA ARG A 114 15.82 -0.17 -3.65
C ARG A 114 15.48 0.73 -4.85
N MET A 115 14.29 0.56 -5.43
CA MET A 115 13.79 1.41 -6.50
C MET A 115 13.73 2.88 -6.07
N LEU A 116 13.11 3.18 -4.92
CA LEU A 116 12.99 4.55 -4.43
C LEU A 116 14.37 5.19 -4.19
N VAL A 117 15.30 4.44 -3.59
CA VAL A 117 16.68 4.89 -3.36
C VAL A 117 17.39 5.20 -4.67
N GLN A 118 17.28 4.33 -5.68
CA GLN A 118 17.82 4.56 -7.03
C GLN A 118 17.22 5.79 -7.71
N MET A 119 15.96 6.11 -7.40
CA MET A 119 15.27 7.31 -7.87
C MET A 119 15.56 8.57 -7.05
N GLY A 120 16.54 8.52 -6.13
CA GLY A 120 16.98 9.64 -5.31
C GLY A 120 16.10 9.93 -4.09
N VAL A 121 15.27 8.96 -3.67
CA VAL A 121 14.35 9.09 -2.53
C VAL A 121 14.79 8.11 -1.44
N PRO A 122 15.49 8.58 -0.39
CA PRO A 122 15.89 7.71 0.71
C PRO A 122 14.67 7.04 1.34
N ALA A 123 14.59 5.72 1.34
CA ALA A 123 13.46 5.00 1.92
C ALA A 123 13.96 3.78 2.69
N VAL A 124 13.24 3.41 3.74
CA VAL A 124 13.53 2.22 4.55
C VAL A 124 12.23 1.53 4.94
N LYS A 125 12.30 0.25 5.32
CA LYS A 125 11.17 -0.42 5.96
C LYS A 125 11.12 0.00 7.43
N TRP A 126 9.94 0.35 7.90
CA TRP A 126 9.67 0.65 9.29
C TRP A 126 9.84 -0.60 10.15
N GLN A 127 10.51 -0.44 11.29
CA GLN A 127 10.63 -1.45 12.33
C GLN A 127 9.94 -0.94 13.59
N SER A 128 9.26 -1.83 14.31
CA SER A 128 8.67 -1.46 15.60
C SER A 128 9.78 -1.09 16.57
N THR A 129 9.64 0.04 17.27
CA THR A 129 10.58 0.50 18.32
C THR A 129 10.49 -0.33 19.61
N ALA A 130 9.81 -1.47 19.59
CA ALA A 130 9.55 -2.29 20.78
C ALA A 130 10.77 -3.06 21.34
N ASN A 131 11.98 -2.86 20.82
CA ASN A 131 13.23 -3.43 21.37
C ASN A 131 14.40 -2.45 21.20
N VAL A 132 14.32 -1.27 21.83
CA VAL A 132 15.53 -0.50 22.16
C VAL A 132 15.79 -0.73 23.64
N ASP A 133 16.87 -1.46 23.94
CA ASP A 133 17.33 -1.71 25.30
C ASP A 133 17.41 -0.39 26.08
N SER A 134 16.90 -0.43 27.32
CA SER A 134 16.66 0.68 28.22
C SER A 134 17.94 1.34 28.79
N SER A 135 19.06 1.34 28.07
CA SER A 135 20.35 1.82 28.59
C SER A 135 20.97 3.01 27.83
N SER A 136 20.28 3.67 26.90
CA SER A 136 20.83 4.91 26.30
C SER A 136 19.81 5.92 25.77
N ALA A 137 18.68 6.11 26.45
CA ALA A 137 17.69 7.13 26.07
C ALA A 137 17.62 8.26 27.11
N ALA A 138 18.56 9.19 27.03
CA ALA A 138 18.37 10.54 27.56
C ALA A 138 18.59 11.53 26.42
N SER A 139 17.66 12.49 26.31
CA SER A 139 17.59 13.58 25.32
C SER A 139 17.36 13.18 23.86
N ILE A 140 16.07 13.08 23.47
CA ILE A 140 15.38 14.02 22.57
C ILE A 140 13.91 13.57 22.58
N ALA A 141 13.08 14.34 23.27
CA ALA A 141 11.63 14.20 23.25
C ALA A 141 11.04 15.37 22.44
N SER A 142 9.93 15.08 21.74
CA SER A 142 9.06 15.98 20.98
C SER A 142 9.45 16.19 19.50
N GLU A 143 8.78 15.48 18.60
CA GLU A 143 7.62 16.00 17.84
C GLU A 143 7.01 14.89 16.95
N ASN A 144 5.69 14.67 17.08
CA ASN A 144 4.83 13.76 16.31
C ASN A 144 5.18 12.25 16.33
N GLY A 145 4.87 11.60 17.47
CA GLY A 145 4.87 10.15 17.61
C GLY A 145 3.72 9.47 16.87
N GLY A 146 4.00 8.92 15.68
CA GLY A 146 3.10 7.99 15.02
C GLY A 146 2.96 6.71 15.85
N GLN A 147 1.75 6.46 16.36
CA GLN A 147 1.47 5.31 17.21
C GLN A 147 1.50 4.00 16.40
N ALA A 148 2.30 3.03 16.85
CA ALA A 148 2.23 1.66 16.35
C ALA A 148 0.91 1.03 16.84
N CYS A 149 -0.04 0.82 15.94
CA CYS A 149 -1.20 -0.01 16.24
C CYS A 149 -0.85 -1.45 15.84
N GLY A 150 -0.85 -2.37 16.81
CA GLY A 150 -0.57 -3.78 16.56
C GLY A 150 -1.48 -4.32 15.46
N ALA A 151 -0.89 -4.84 14.39
CA ALA A 151 -1.61 -5.66 13.43
C ALA A 151 -1.97 -6.97 14.13
N ALA A 152 -3.26 -7.16 14.43
CA ALA A 152 -3.76 -8.46 14.87
C ALA A 152 -3.51 -9.45 13.73
N VAL A 153 -2.63 -10.41 13.97
CA VAL A 153 -2.55 -11.66 13.23
C VAL A 153 -3.69 -12.53 13.74
N ASP A 154 -4.69 -12.79 12.91
CA ASP A 154 -5.79 -13.69 13.26
C ASP A 154 -5.29 -15.15 13.20
N ASP A 155 -4.79 -15.67 14.33
CA ASP A 155 -4.80 -17.10 14.64
C ASP A 155 -6.08 -17.38 15.45
N VAL A 156 -7.07 -18.01 14.81
CA VAL A 156 -8.31 -18.43 15.47
C VAL A 156 -8.07 -19.79 16.14
N ALA A 157 -7.78 -19.78 17.44
CA ALA A 157 -8.04 -20.92 18.32
C ALA A 157 -8.30 -20.51 19.77
N ALA A 158 -9.55 -20.77 20.21
CA ALA A 158 -10.01 -21.05 21.57
C ALA A 158 -9.80 -20.00 22.69
N GLY A 159 -10.88 -19.24 22.94
CA GLY A 159 -11.50 -19.03 24.25
C GLY A 159 -10.65 -18.78 25.50
N ARG A 160 -10.66 -17.52 25.96
CA ARG A 160 -10.87 -17.13 27.37
C ARG A 160 -11.13 -15.63 27.43
N ALA A 161 -12.25 -15.25 28.04
CA ALA A 161 -12.53 -13.90 28.46
C ALA A 161 -11.66 -13.58 29.69
N ASP A 162 -10.92 -12.47 29.68
CA ASP A 162 -10.97 -11.54 30.81
C ASP A 162 -10.40 -10.14 30.48
N THR A 163 -11.02 -9.16 31.13
CA THR A 163 -10.81 -7.71 31.23
C THR A 163 -9.41 -7.16 30.93
N ARG A 164 -9.34 -6.12 30.08
CA ARG A 164 -8.42 -4.98 30.28
C ARG A 164 -9.03 -3.66 29.81
N ALA A 165 -8.89 -2.68 30.68
CA ALA A 165 -9.34 -1.31 30.61
C ALA A 165 -9.01 -0.59 29.28
N ASP A 166 -10.04 0.12 28.80
CA ASP A 166 -10.02 1.43 28.16
C ASP A 166 -8.63 2.08 27.97
N CYS A 167 -7.98 1.76 26.84
CA CYS A 167 -7.03 2.67 26.20
C CYS A 167 -7.67 3.13 24.89
N GLN A 168 -8.47 4.19 24.96
CA GLN A 168 -8.95 4.95 23.81
C GLN A 168 -7.79 5.68 23.12
N SER A 169 -6.79 4.94 22.64
CA SER A 169 -5.96 5.45 21.56
C SER A 169 -6.81 5.38 20.30
N VAL A 170 -7.33 6.53 19.87
CA VAL A 170 -8.07 6.66 18.61
C VAL A 170 -7.12 6.29 17.48
N CYS A 171 -7.24 5.05 16.97
CA CYS A 171 -6.44 4.60 15.85
C CYS A 171 -6.88 5.40 14.60
N PRO A 172 -5.99 6.17 13.94
CA PRO A 172 -6.38 7.07 12.85
C PRO A 172 -7.16 6.35 11.74
N PHE A 173 -8.21 6.95 11.17
CA PHE A 173 -9.04 6.30 10.14
C PHE A 173 -8.23 5.81 8.92
N LEU A 174 -7.27 6.62 8.47
CA LEU A 174 -6.40 6.33 7.33
C LEU A 174 -5.22 5.43 7.72
N CYS A 175 -4.98 4.40 6.92
CA CYS A 175 -3.90 3.42 7.09
C CYS A 175 -2.50 4.06 7.07
N PHE A 176 -2.32 5.15 6.33
CA PHE A 176 -1.04 5.83 6.16
C PHE A 176 -0.64 6.73 7.33
N LEU A 177 -1.58 7.01 8.25
CA LEU A 177 -1.31 7.67 9.52
C LEU A 177 -0.87 6.69 10.63
N ARG A 178 -0.89 5.40 10.30
CA ARG A 178 -0.48 4.29 11.17
C ARG A 178 0.85 3.73 10.67
N ARG A 179 1.57 3.02 11.54
CA ARG A 179 2.77 2.28 11.17
C ARG A 179 2.68 0.82 11.60
N SER A 180 3.07 -0.05 10.67
CA SER A 180 3.25 -1.47 10.86
C SER A 180 4.67 -1.86 10.43
N PRO A 181 5.28 -2.88 11.06
CA PRO A 181 6.54 -3.44 10.58
C PRO A 181 6.46 -3.75 9.08
N GLY A 182 7.49 -3.35 8.35
CA GLY A 182 7.58 -3.53 6.90
C GLY A 182 7.02 -2.36 6.07
N ASP A 183 6.23 -1.44 6.63
CA ASP A 183 5.79 -0.23 5.90
C ASP A 183 6.99 0.55 5.35
N ILE A 184 6.91 1.07 4.13
CA ILE A 184 8.01 1.84 3.53
C ILE A 184 7.86 3.31 3.92
N VAL A 185 8.91 3.85 4.54
CA VAL A 185 8.93 5.20 5.10
C VAL A 185 10.10 6.03 4.56
N HIS A 186 9.91 7.34 4.49
CA HIS A 186 10.95 8.36 4.32
C HIS A 186 10.88 9.31 5.52
N GLY A 187 11.88 9.27 6.40
CA GLY A 187 11.82 9.97 7.68
C GLY A 187 10.61 9.50 8.49
N SER A 188 9.72 10.43 8.84
CA SER A 188 8.47 10.14 9.55
C SER A 188 7.28 9.82 8.63
N ALA A 189 7.40 10.07 7.32
CA ALA A 189 6.30 9.88 6.38
C ALA A 189 6.24 8.43 5.89
N LYS A 190 5.06 7.82 5.99
CA LYS A 190 4.78 6.54 5.33
C LYS A 190 4.48 6.78 3.86
N LEU A 191 5.35 6.28 3.00
CA LEU A 191 5.22 6.39 1.54
C LEU A 191 4.41 5.26 0.95
N MET A 192 4.53 4.06 1.55
CA MET A 192 3.84 2.88 1.06
C MET A 192 3.52 1.90 2.18
N GLY A 193 2.35 1.28 2.08
CA GLY A 193 1.91 0.18 2.92
C GLY A 193 1.16 -0.85 2.09
N SER A 194 1.16 -2.08 2.58
CA SER A 194 0.53 -3.22 1.91
C SER A 194 -0.27 -4.07 2.88
N ALA A 195 -1.18 -4.86 2.33
CA ALA A 195 -1.94 -5.87 3.06
C ALA A 195 -1.98 -7.17 2.26
N GLN A 196 -2.19 -8.28 2.98
CA GLN A 196 -2.26 -9.61 2.38
C GLN A 196 -3.64 -10.24 2.60
N ARG A 197 -4.07 -11.04 1.63
CA ARG A 197 -5.21 -11.96 1.75
C ARG A 197 -4.77 -13.36 1.33
N ARG A 198 -5.17 -14.33 2.15
CA ARG A 198 -4.92 -15.75 1.89
C ARG A 198 -6.24 -16.43 1.57
N ILE A 199 -6.18 -17.34 0.61
CA ILE A 199 -7.21 -18.33 0.35
C ILE A 199 -6.52 -19.71 0.34
N ARG A 200 -7.31 -20.78 0.30
CA ARG A 200 -6.75 -22.11 0.06
C ARG A 200 -6.04 -22.10 -1.30
N GLY A 201 -4.76 -22.46 -1.33
CA GLY A 201 -3.99 -22.52 -2.56
C GLY A 201 -3.23 -21.25 -2.94
N GLY A 202 -3.43 -20.10 -2.28
CA GLY A 202 -2.81 -18.85 -2.74
C GLY A 202 -2.80 -17.67 -1.78
N LEU A 203 -1.90 -16.73 -2.09
CA LEU A 203 -1.65 -15.48 -1.39
C LEU A 203 -1.75 -14.31 -2.37
N LEU A 204 -2.52 -13.29 -2.01
CA LEU A 204 -2.52 -11.97 -2.65
C LEU A 204 -1.87 -10.98 -1.70
N GLN A 205 -0.92 -10.20 -2.21
CA GLN A 205 -0.38 -9.02 -1.55
C GLN A 205 -0.62 -7.81 -2.44
N HIS A 206 -1.20 -6.76 -1.89
CA HIS A 206 -1.35 -5.51 -2.62
C HIS A 206 -1.12 -4.30 -1.71
N GLY A 207 -0.72 -3.19 -2.31
CA GLY A 207 -0.41 -1.96 -1.58
C GLY A 207 -0.18 -0.78 -2.49
N SER A 208 -0.14 0.40 -1.90
CA SER A 208 -0.10 1.66 -2.65
C SER A 208 1.12 2.49 -2.26
N LEU A 209 1.73 3.11 -3.26
CA LEU A 209 2.81 4.08 -3.13
C LEU A 209 2.28 5.48 -3.40
N LEU A 210 2.28 6.34 -2.38
CA LEU A 210 1.84 7.72 -2.50
C LEU A 210 2.86 8.52 -3.30
N LEU A 211 2.41 9.14 -4.39
CA LEU A 211 3.25 9.96 -5.25
C LEU A 211 3.21 11.43 -4.84
N ARG A 212 2.04 11.96 -4.47
CA ARG A 212 1.85 13.35 -4.03
C ARG A 212 0.67 13.49 -3.07
N ARG A 213 0.65 14.53 -2.23
CA ARG A 213 -0.48 14.92 -1.39
C ARG A 213 -1.77 15.03 -2.19
N SER A 214 -2.79 14.33 -1.72
CA SER A 214 -4.15 14.46 -2.22
C SER A 214 -4.87 15.62 -1.50
N PRO A 215 -5.73 16.40 -2.18
CA PRO A 215 -6.58 17.39 -1.51
C PRO A 215 -7.53 16.76 -0.48
N PHE A 216 -7.82 15.45 -0.58
CA PHE A 216 -8.67 14.68 0.33
C PHE A 216 -7.91 14.09 1.53
N ALA A 217 -6.57 14.14 1.53
CA ALA A 217 -5.71 13.65 2.61
C ALA A 217 -4.41 14.46 2.62
N ARG A 218 -4.52 15.73 3.01
CA ARG A 218 -3.43 16.74 2.90
C ARG A 218 -2.27 16.45 3.85
N GLU A 219 -2.55 15.74 4.91
CA GLU A 219 -1.60 15.28 5.91
C GLU A 219 -0.67 14.17 5.39
N LEU A 220 -1.01 13.52 4.27
CA LEU A 220 -0.23 12.40 3.70
C LEU A 220 0.69 12.87 2.57
N ALA A 221 1.97 13.07 2.90
CA ALA A 221 3.00 13.40 1.90
C ALA A 221 3.30 12.20 0.99
N GLY A 222 3.46 12.46 -0.32
CA GLY A 222 3.92 11.48 -1.28
C GLY A 222 5.41 11.64 -1.61
N VAL A 223 5.92 10.69 -2.40
CA VAL A 223 7.32 10.64 -2.85
C VAL A 223 7.79 11.97 -3.45
N TRP A 224 6.96 12.59 -4.29
CA TRP A 224 7.29 13.84 -4.97
C TRP A 224 7.36 15.05 -4.03
N ASP A 225 6.53 15.07 -2.99
CA ASP A 225 6.52 16.15 -2.00
C ASP A 225 7.80 16.17 -1.16
N LEU A 226 8.50 15.04 -1.07
CA LEU A 226 9.64 14.81 -0.17
C LEU A 226 10.99 14.71 -0.92
N ARG A 227 11.01 14.97 -2.24
CA ARG A 227 12.25 14.92 -3.02
C ARG A 227 13.22 16.02 -2.57
N PRO A 228 14.52 15.70 -2.42
CA PRO A 228 15.56 16.71 -2.24
C PRO A 228 15.49 17.77 -3.35
N GLY A 229 15.63 19.05 -3.00
CA GLY A 229 15.54 20.17 -3.95
C GLY A 229 14.14 20.78 -4.12
N ARG A 230 13.10 20.32 -3.41
CA ARG A 230 11.79 21.00 -3.36
C ARG A 230 11.48 21.73 -2.05
N HIS A 231 12.22 21.46 -0.99
CA HIS A 231 12.05 22.14 0.29
C HIS A 231 12.89 23.42 0.33
N THR A 232 12.44 24.45 -0.38
CA THR A 232 12.72 25.85 -0.01
C THR A 232 11.41 26.48 0.48
N GLY A 233 11.25 26.57 1.81
CA GLY A 233 10.12 27.21 2.50
C GLY A 233 8.92 26.27 2.71
N HIS A 234 8.45 25.96 3.92
CA HIS A 234 8.21 26.86 5.05
C HIS A 234 8.41 26.12 6.37
N ALA A 235 9.51 26.41 7.07
CA ALA A 235 9.37 26.61 8.51
C ALA A 235 8.68 27.98 8.68
N ALA A 236 7.69 28.06 9.57
CA ALA A 236 7.01 29.30 9.86
C ALA A 236 8.03 30.31 10.42
N GLY A 237 8.43 31.27 9.60
CA GLY A 237 9.34 32.35 9.96
C GLY A 237 10.62 32.36 9.12
N ASP A 238 10.55 32.95 7.92
CA ASP A 238 11.49 33.98 7.44
C ASP A 238 11.26 34.20 5.93
N LEU A 239 10.35 35.12 5.61
CA LEU A 239 10.10 35.60 4.25
C LEU A 239 11.15 36.67 3.94
N ARG A 240 12.35 36.29 3.45
CA ARG A 240 13.26 37.14 2.67
C ARG A 240 14.55 36.37 2.28
N ARG A 241 14.53 35.70 1.13
CA ARG A 241 15.59 35.70 0.07
C ARG A 241 15.33 34.57 -0.92
N GLY A 242 15.19 34.95 -2.20
CA GLY A 242 14.87 34.05 -3.30
C GLY A 242 16.04 33.22 -3.79
N GLY A 243 15.75 31.94 -4.03
CA GLY A 243 16.37 31.12 -5.07
C GLY A 243 15.25 30.68 -6.02
N CYS A 244 15.41 30.95 -7.31
CA CYS A 244 14.41 30.74 -8.35
C CYS A 244 14.41 29.29 -8.85
N ASP A 245 13.95 28.35 -8.04
CA ASP A 245 13.52 27.05 -8.57
C ASP A 245 12.02 27.14 -8.86
N SER A 246 11.69 27.50 -10.10
CA SER A 246 10.31 27.44 -10.59
C SER A 246 9.76 26.03 -10.31
N PRO A 247 8.54 25.88 -9.75
CA PRO A 247 7.96 24.57 -9.60
C PRO A 247 7.89 23.93 -10.99
N PRO A 248 8.41 22.69 -11.17
CA PRO A 248 8.33 22.03 -12.45
C PRO A 248 6.88 21.97 -12.91
N THR A 249 6.68 22.22 -14.20
CA THR A 249 5.37 22.29 -14.84
C THR A 249 4.56 21.02 -14.58
N GLU A 250 3.22 21.10 -14.66
CA GLU A 250 2.34 19.94 -14.53
C GLU A 250 2.82 18.77 -15.42
N SER A 251 3.35 19.09 -16.61
CA SER A 251 3.94 18.11 -17.53
C SER A 251 5.16 17.35 -16.99
N ALA A 252 5.99 17.98 -16.15
CA ALA A 252 7.16 17.33 -15.54
C ALA A 252 6.74 16.42 -14.38
N TRP A 253 5.70 16.80 -13.64
CA TRP A 253 5.03 15.92 -12.69
C TRP A 253 4.44 14.69 -13.39
N GLU A 254 3.66 14.89 -14.45
CA GLU A 254 3.00 13.80 -15.18
C GLU A 254 4.01 12.80 -15.75
N ARG A 255 5.07 13.28 -16.43
CA ARG A 255 6.13 12.42 -16.96
C ARG A 255 6.82 11.62 -15.85
N TRP A 256 7.09 12.28 -14.73
CA TRP A 256 7.71 11.60 -13.60
C TRP A 256 6.78 10.55 -12.98
N ALA A 257 5.52 10.91 -12.71
CA ALA A 257 4.53 10.00 -12.14
C ALA A 257 4.30 8.78 -13.04
N ALA A 258 4.28 8.97 -14.36
CA ALA A 258 4.16 7.88 -15.34
C ALA A 258 5.36 6.93 -15.33
N SER A 259 6.56 7.40 -14.95
CA SER A 259 7.75 6.54 -14.88
C SER A 259 7.74 5.55 -13.71
N ILE A 260 6.91 5.80 -12.68
CA ILE A 260 6.91 5.00 -11.45
C ILE A 260 6.36 3.59 -11.68
N GLY A 261 5.29 3.44 -12.47
CA GLY A 261 4.70 2.13 -12.77
C GLY A 261 5.71 1.15 -13.40
N PRO A 262 6.37 1.52 -14.52
CA PRO A 262 7.43 0.72 -15.13
C PRO A 262 8.60 0.43 -14.18
N ALA A 263 9.06 1.42 -13.42
CA ALA A 263 10.14 1.23 -12.45
C ALA A 263 9.76 0.20 -11.36
N MET A 264 8.51 0.23 -10.89
CA MET A 264 7.99 -0.68 -9.88
C MET A 264 7.90 -2.11 -10.41
N VAL A 265 7.39 -2.31 -11.63
CA VAL A 265 7.41 -3.61 -12.29
C VAL A 265 8.83 -4.14 -12.44
N GLN A 266 9.74 -3.32 -12.97
CA GLN A 266 11.14 -3.72 -13.15
C GLN A 266 11.77 -4.15 -11.82
N ALA A 267 11.60 -3.35 -10.76
CA ALA A 267 12.17 -3.64 -9.45
C ALA A 267 11.63 -4.94 -8.86
N ILE A 268 10.30 -5.14 -8.86
CA ILE A 268 9.67 -6.35 -8.32
C ILE A 268 10.09 -7.56 -9.16
N CYS A 269 9.96 -7.51 -10.48
CA CYS A 269 10.28 -8.64 -11.35
C CYS A 269 11.75 -9.08 -11.20
N THR A 270 12.70 -8.15 -11.36
CA THR A 270 14.13 -8.48 -11.26
C THR A 270 14.51 -8.95 -9.86
N GLY A 271 14.02 -8.29 -8.82
CA GLY A 271 14.43 -8.59 -7.45
C GLY A 271 13.78 -9.85 -6.86
N THR A 272 12.66 -10.31 -7.42
CA THR A 272 11.97 -11.54 -6.98
C THR A 272 12.28 -12.77 -7.82
N ALA A 273 12.75 -12.61 -9.07
CA ALA A 273 12.97 -13.71 -10.01
C ALA A 273 13.78 -14.88 -9.41
N ARG A 274 14.91 -14.59 -8.79
CA ARG A 274 15.77 -15.61 -8.16
C ARG A 274 15.11 -16.24 -6.95
N ALA A 275 14.52 -15.43 -6.07
CA ALA A 275 13.92 -15.91 -4.82
C ALA A 275 12.70 -16.79 -5.09
N LEU A 276 11.89 -16.46 -6.09
CA LEU A 276 10.70 -17.23 -6.47
C LEU A 276 11.00 -18.31 -7.54
N ASN A 277 12.24 -18.40 -8.02
CA ASN A 277 12.66 -19.29 -9.11
C ASN A 277 11.76 -19.19 -10.35
N VAL A 278 11.54 -17.95 -10.82
CA VAL A 278 10.67 -17.64 -11.95
C VAL A 278 11.36 -16.79 -13.01
N ASN A 279 10.85 -16.87 -14.24
CA ASN A 279 11.16 -15.94 -15.31
C ASN A 279 9.90 -15.14 -15.64
N TRP A 280 9.92 -13.84 -15.32
CA TRP A 280 8.79 -12.95 -15.52
C TRP A 280 8.58 -12.62 -17.00
N GLN A 281 7.33 -12.74 -17.46
CA GLN A 281 6.94 -12.40 -18.83
C GLN A 281 5.82 -11.34 -18.82
N PRO A 282 5.78 -10.41 -19.80
CA PRO A 282 4.66 -9.49 -19.91
C PRO A 282 3.39 -10.27 -20.24
N LEU A 283 2.29 -9.89 -19.60
CA LEU A 283 0.95 -10.31 -19.98
C LEU A 283 0.43 -9.34 -21.05
N ASN A 284 0.34 -9.82 -22.29
CA ASN A 284 -0.05 -8.99 -23.44
C ASN A 284 -1.57 -8.75 -23.52
N ASP A 285 -2.37 -9.67 -22.97
CA ASP A 285 -3.81 -9.55 -22.91
C ASP A 285 -4.25 -9.05 -21.53
N PRO A 286 -5.26 -8.15 -21.43
CA PRO A 286 -5.78 -7.75 -20.14
C PRO A 286 -6.34 -8.96 -19.39
N LEU A 287 -6.12 -9.00 -18.07
CA LEU A 287 -6.76 -10.00 -17.22
C LEU A 287 -8.29 -9.89 -17.38
N PRO A 288 -9.01 -11.02 -17.57
CA PRO A 288 -10.45 -10.98 -17.67
C PRO A 288 -11.04 -10.46 -16.36
N CYS A 289 -12.01 -9.57 -16.46
CA CYS A 289 -12.76 -9.09 -15.31
C CYS A 289 -14.00 -9.96 -15.15
N SER A 290 -14.14 -10.68 -14.03
CA SER A 290 -15.36 -11.45 -13.74
C SER A 290 -16.52 -10.49 -13.44
N PRO A 291 -17.62 -10.52 -14.20
CA PRO A 291 -18.80 -9.69 -13.94
C PRO A 291 -19.38 -9.92 -12.54
N GLU A 292 -19.33 -11.15 -12.05
CA GLU A 292 -19.80 -11.54 -10.71
C GLU A 292 -18.96 -10.89 -9.61
N LEU A 293 -17.64 -10.86 -9.78
CA LEU A 293 -16.75 -10.18 -8.86
C LEU A 293 -16.95 -8.66 -8.88
N VAL A 294 -17.11 -8.06 -10.07
CA VAL A 294 -17.43 -6.62 -10.18
C VAL A 294 -18.73 -6.31 -9.44
N GLN A 295 -19.80 -7.06 -9.72
CA GLN A 295 -21.09 -6.88 -9.06
C GLN A 295 -20.98 -6.98 -7.54
N ARG A 296 -20.18 -7.93 -7.04
CA ARG A 296 -19.89 -8.05 -5.61
C ARG A 296 -19.24 -6.78 -5.07
N PHE A 297 -18.16 -6.29 -5.69
CA PHE A 297 -17.44 -5.11 -5.23
C PHE A 297 -18.18 -3.79 -5.44
N GLU A 298 -19.20 -3.75 -6.30
CA GLU A 298 -20.12 -2.62 -6.45
C GLU A 298 -21.26 -2.66 -5.41
N SER A 299 -21.60 -3.84 -4.90
CA SER A 299 -22.78 -4.00 -4.04
C SER A 299 -22.67 -3.29 -2.69
N ALA A 300 -23.78 -2.71 -2.24
CA ALA A 300 -23.89 -2.14 -0.90
C ALA A 300 -23.74 -3.22 0.19
N CYS A 301 -24.26 -4.44 -0.05
CA CYS A 301 -24.09 -5.57 0.86
C CYS A 301 -22.60 -5.82 1.18
N TRP A 302 -21.74 -5.85 0.16
CA TRP A 302 -20.30 -5.99 0.37
C TRP A 302 -19.66 -4.76 1.00
N ASN A 303 -19.89 -3.58 0.42
CA ASN A 303 -19.20 -2.36 0.82
C ASN A 303 -19.60 -1.88 2.21
N GLU A 304 -20.87 -2.05 2.58
CA GLU A 304 -21.42 -1.58 3.84
C GLU A 304 -21.49 -2.68 4.92
N LYS A 305 -21.27 -3.95 4.53
CA LYS A 305 -21.51 -5.13 5.38
C LYS A 305 -22.94 -5.15 5.96
N ARG A 306 -23.91 -4.88 5.10
CA ARG A 306 -25.35 -5.00 5.38
C ARG A 306 -25.87 -6.37 4.95
#